data_AF-R0BQC1-F1
#
_entry.id   AF-R0BQC1-F1
#
_cell.length_a   1.000
_cell.length_b   1.000
_cell.length_c   1.000
_cell.angle_alpha   90.00
_cell.angle_beta   90.00
_cell.angle_gamma   90.00
#
_symmetry.space_group_name_H-M   'P 1'
#
loop_
_entity.id
_entity.type
_entity.pdbx_description
1 polymer ?
#
loop_
_entity_poly.entity_id
_entity_poly.type
_entity_poly.pdbx_seq_one_letter_code
_entity_poly.pdbx_strand_id
1 'polypeptide(L)'
;MLIKSQNGIQIVNLDNCISISFDGNNHIIAFYPFVDGYDKLGKYSSIEKAQRVLNWIWECYRMFQLLKLYSYGNPKELFDEYVADQNFGLFRMPNDEEVEE
;
A
#
# COMPACT_ATOMS: atom_id res chain seq x y z
N MET A 1 -0.02 -3.48 7.20
CA MET A 1 -0.81 -3.62 5.96
C MET A 1 0.06 -4.32 4.93
N LEU A 2 -0.47 -5.25 4.15
CA LEU A 2 0.26 -5.88 3.05
C LEU A 2 0.16 -5.05 1.77
N ILE A 3 1.22 -4.99 0.98
CA ILE A 3 1.24 -4.36 -0.35
C ILE A 3 1.69 -5.40 -1.38
N LYS A 4 0.86 -5.68 -2.38
CA LYS A 4 1.23 -6.49 -3.54
C LYS A 4 1.79 -5.58 -4.62
N SER A 5 3.02 -5.87 -5.03
CA SER A 5 3.70 -5.19 -6.14
C SER A 5 2.92 -5.22 -7.46
N GLN A 6 3.22 -4.26 -8.32
CA GLN A 6 2.61 -4.09 -9.64
C GLN A 6 2.88 -5.30 -10.55
N ASN A 7 4.09 -5.86 -10.51
CA ASN A 7 4.44 -7.09 -11.25
C ASN A 7 3.86 -8.37 -10.61
N GLY A 8 3.27 -8.27 -9.42
CA GLY A 8 2.66 -9.38 -8.70
C GLY A 8 3.61 -10.41 -8.10
N ILE A 9 4.93 -10.19 -8.18
CA ILE A 9 5.96 -11.16 -7.76
C ILE A 9 6.19 -11.11 -6.24
N GLN A 10 6.01 -9.93 -5.63
CA GLN A 10 6.26 -9.71 -4.20
C GLN A 10 5.02 -9.14 -3.48
N ILE A 11 4.88 -9.57 -2.23
CA ILE A 11 3.95 -9.01 -1.25
C ILE A 11 4.78 -8.59 -0.05
N VAL A 12 4.73 -7.30 0.29
CA VAL A 12 5.49 -6.74 1.40
C VAL A 12 4.59 -6.39 2.57
N ASN A 13 5.09 -6.51 3.81
CA ASN A 13 4.39 -6.02 4.99
C ASN A 13 4.88 -4.62 5.34
N LEU A 14 4.01 -3.62 5.17
CA LEU A 14 4.30 -2.22 5.46
C LEU A 14 4.62 -1.98 6.94
N ASP A 15 4.09 -2.81 7.86
CA ASP A 15 4.36 -2.70 9.30
C ASP A 15 5.83 -3.03 9.63
N ASN A 16 6.56 -3.70 8.73
CA ASN A 16 7.98 -4.05 8.87
C ASN A 16 8.92 -3.09 8.13
N CYS A 17 8.38 -2.13 7.38
CA CYS A 17 9.17 -1.14 6.66
C CYS A 17 9.60 0.00 7.59
N ILE A 18 10.79 0.57 7.38
CA ILE A 18 11.17 1.86 7.99
C ILE A 18 10.43 2.99 7.27
N SER A 19 10.39 2.94 5.94
CA SER A 19 9.79 3.96 5.12
C SER A 19 9.30 3.41 3.79
N ILE A 20 8.40 4.17 3.17
CA ILE A 20 8.02 4.03 1.77
C ILE A 20 8.14 5.40 1.11
N SER A 21 8.74 5.46 -0.06
CA SER A 21 8.93 6.70 -0.83
C SER A 21 8.93 6.40 -2.32
N PHE A 22 9.11 7.42 -3.15
CA PHE A 22 9.48 7.23 -4.56
C PHE A 22 10.83 7.85 -4.88
N ASP A 23 11.53 7.27 -5.86
CA ASP A 23 12.81 7.77 -6.38
C ASP A 23 12.63 8.77 -7.54
N GLY A 24 13.73 9.38 -7.99
CA GLY A 24 13.72 10.30 -9.15
C GLY A 24 13.37 9.63 -10.49
N ASN A 25 13.19 8.31 -10.51
CA ASN A 25 12.71 7.55 -11.67
C ASN A 25 11.25 7.06 -11.48
N ASN A 26 10.53 7.65 -10.51
CA ASN A 26 9.13 7.39 -10.21
C ASN A 26 8.82 5.94 -9.78
N HIS A 27 9.80 5.24 -9.20
CA HIS A 27 9.56 3.94 -8.56
C HIS A 27 9.07 4.14 -7.14
N ILE A 28 8.02 3.45 -6.74
CA ILE A 28 7.65 3.32 -5.32
C ILE A 28 8.54 2.25 -4.69
N ILE A 29 9.23 2.61 -3.60
CA ILE A 29 10.22 1.77 -2.93
C ILE A 29 9.89 1.65 -1.45
N ALA A 30 9.87 0.41 -0.94
CA ALA A 30 9.83 0.11 0.48
C ALA A 30 11.26 -0.11 1.00
N PHE A 31 11.60 0.49 2.15
CA PHE A 31 12.91 0.34 2.80
C PHE A 31 12.79 -0.41 4.13
N TYR A 32 13.79 -1.25 4.42
CA TYR A 32 13.84 -2.13 5.58
C TYR A 32 15.05 -1.85 6.49
N PRO A 33 15.00 -2.27 7.77
CA PRO A 33 16.05 -1.97 8.76
C PRO A 33 17.35 -2.77 8.63
N PHE A 34 17.64 -3.34 7.47
CA PHE A 34 18.87 -4.09 7.20
C PHE A 34 19.60 -3.55 5.96
N VAL A 35 20.91 -3.83 5.88
CA VAL A 35 21.79 -3.34 4.80
C VAL A 35 21.22 -3.75 3.44
N ASP A 36 21.12 -2.79 2.52
CA ASP A 36 20.55 -2.93 1.18
C ASP A 36 19.12 -3.53 1.14
N GLY A 37 18.38 -3.43 2.24
CA GLY A 37 17.01 -3.88 2.32
C GLY A 37 16.05 -2.91 1.66
N TYR A 38 15.74 -3.11 0.38
CA TYR A 38 14.67 -2.39 -0.29
C TYR A 38 13.97 -3.23 -1.36
N ASP A 39 12.69 -2.92 -1.60
CA ASP A 39 11.87 -3.56 -2.63
C ASP A 39 11.20 -2.49 -3.51
N LYS A 40 11.32 -2.64 -4.84
CA LYS A 40 10.64 -1.78 -5.82
C LYS A 40 9.23 -2.29 -6.07
N LEU A 41 8.22 -1.58 -5.57
CA LEU A 41 6.83 -2.04 -5.57
C LEU A 41 6.07 -1.73 -6.87
N GLY A 42 6.41 -0.64 -7.53
CA GLY A 42 5.77 -0.21 -8.78
C GLY A 42 6.56 0.93 -9.43
N LYS A 43 6.24 1.24 -10.69
CA LYS A 43 6.85 2.34 -11.45
C LYS A 43 5.78 3.12 -12.20
N TYR A 44 5.89 4.44 -12.16
CA TYR A 44 4.94 5.35 -12.81
C TYR A 44 5.62 6.25 -13.85
N SER A 45 4.83 6.77 -14.78
CA SER A 45 5.31 7.60 -15.90
C SER A 45 5.68 9.02 -15.46
N SER A 46 5.10 9.53 -14.38
CA SER A 46 5.35 10.88 -13.84
C SER A 46 5.52 10.91 -12.32
N ILE A 47 6.07 12.02 -11.82
CA ILE A 47 6.23 12.28 -10.38
C ILE A 47 4.85 12.42 -9.73
N GLU A 48 3.92 13.08 -10.41
CA GLU A 48 2.56 13.33 -9.96
C GLU A 48 1.81 12.02 -9.70
N LYS A 49 1.91 11.06 -10.64
CA LYS A 49 1.34 9.73 -10.48
C LYS A 49 1.99 8.94 -9.34
N ALA A 50 3.32 8.94 -9.24
CA ALA A 50 4.01 8.27 -8.14
C ALA A 50 3.61 8.86 -6.77
N GLN A 51 3.54 10.18 -6.65
CA GLN A 51 3.10 10.87 -5.45
C GLN A 51 1.65 10.54 -5.10
N ARG A 52 0.76 10.46 -6.10
CA ARG A 52 -0.65 10.08 -5.91
C ARG A 52 -0.78 8.67 -5.36
N VAL A 53 -0.02 7.71 -5.90
CA VAL A 53 0.00 6.34 -5.38
C VAL A 53 0.59 6.27 -3.98
N LEU A 54 1.65 7.03 -3.68
CA LEU A 54 2.18 7.12 -2.34
C LEU A 54 1.13 7.63 -1.34
N ASN A 55 0.32 8.62 -1.74
CA ASN A 55 -0.79 9.13 -0.94
C ASN A 55 -1.90 8.07 -0.74
N TRP A 56 -2.25 7.31 -1.77
CA TRP A 56 -3.22 6.21 -1.64
C TRP A 56 -2.75 5.14 -0.65
N ILE A 57 -1.46 4.77 -0.70
CA ILE A 57 -0.89 3.83 0.27
C ILE A 57 -1.03 4.38 1.70
N TRP A 58 -0.75 5.67 1.90
CA TRP A 58 -0.92 6.34 3.19
C TRP A 58 -2.37 6.32 3.67
N GLU A 59 -3.33 6.65 2.80
CA GLU A 59 -4.76 6.66 3.13
C GLU A 59 -5.26 5.25 3.51
N CYS A 60 -4.90 4.24 2.71
CA CYS A 60 -5.24 2.85 3.00
C CYS A 60 -4.59 2.37 4.31
N TYR A 61 -3.34 2.76 4.57
CA TYR A 61 -2.66 2.43 5.82
C TYR A 61 -3.36 3.08 7.03
N ARG A 62 -3.73 4.36 6.92
CA ARG A 62 -4.47 5.08 7.97
C ARG A 62 -5.81 4.41 8.26
N MET A 63 -6.57 4.05 7.23
CA MET A 63 -7.84 3.32 7.38
C MET A 63 -7.62 1.96 8.04
N PHE A 64 -6.61 1.21 7.61
CA PHE A 64 -6.25 -0.08 8.20
C PHE A 64 -5.90 0.03 9.69
N GLN A 65 -5.18 1.08 10.10
CA GLN A 65 -4.86 1.33 11.51
C GLN A 65 -6.10 1.71 12.33
N LEU A 66 -7.01 2.52 11.77
CA LEU A 66 -8.28 2.83 12.43
C LEU A 66 -9.09 1.55 12.68
N LEU A 67 -9.21 0.67 11.68
CA LEU A 67 -9.92 -0.61 11.83
C LEU A 67 -9.27 -1.55 12.87
N LYS A 68 -7.94 -1.56 12.97
CA LYS A 68 -7.21 -2.27 14.05
C LYS A 68 -7.56 -1.74 15.44
N LEU A 69 -7.87 -0.46 15.59
CA LEU A 69 -8.26 0.14 16.87
C LEU A 69 -9.73 -0.17 17.23
N TYR A 70 -10.63 -0.18 16.23
CA TYR A 70 -12.06 -0.46 16.42
C TYR A 70 -12.41 -1.95 16.55
N SER A 71 -11.48 -2.85 16.25
CA SER A 71 -11.67 -4.32 16.35
C SER A 71 -11.64 -4.89 17.78
N TYR A 72 -11.83 -4.03 18.79
CA TYR A 72 -12.26 -4.47 20.14
C TYR A 72 -13.71 -5.00 20.18
N GLY A 73 -14.46 -4.91 19.08
CA GLY A 73 -15.71 -5.64 18.81
C GLY A 73 -15.54 -6.63 17.64
N ASN A 74 -16.36 -7.68 17.61
CA ASN A 74 -16.28 -8.78 16.63
C ASN A 74 -16.09 -8.26 15.19
N PRO A 75 -14.92 -8.48 14.56
CA PRO A 75 -14.62 -7.93 13.25
C PRO A 75 -15.67 -8.29 12.20
N LYS A 76 -16.34 -9.45 12.29
CA LYS A 76 -17.41 -9.80 11.34
C LYS A 76 -18.57 -8.79 11.29
N GLU A 77 -18.93 -8.17 12.41
CA GLU A 77 -20.10 -7.28 12.49
C GLU A 77 -19.88 -5.92 11.80
N LEU A 78 -18.62 -5.50 11.61
CA LEU A 78 -18.27 -4.27 10.87
C LEU A 78 -18.17 -4.50 9.35
N PHE A 79 -18.13 -5.76 8.90
CA PHE A 79 -17.73 -6.14 7.54
C PHE A 79 -18.92 -6.61 6.67
N ASP A 80 -20.07 -6.92 7.28
CA ASP A 80 -21.23 -7.53 6.60
C ASP A 80 -22.01 -6.59 5.67
N GLU A 81 -21.92 -5.26 5.81
CA GLU A 81 -22.74 -4.33 4.98
C GLU A 81 -22.00 -3.53 3.91
N TYR A 82 -20.66 -3.43 3.94
CA TYR A 82 -19.96 -2.51 3.02
C TYR A 82 -18.72 -3.07 2.30
N VAL A 83 -18.22 -4.27 2.66
CA VAL A 83 -16.83 -4.61 2.31
C VAL A 83 -16.51 -6.09 2.09
N ALA A 84 -17.49 -6.90 1.69
CA ALA A 84 -17.23 -8.27 1.27
C ALA A 84 -16.24 -8.37 0.08
N ASP A 85 -16.10 -7.30 -0.72
CA ASP A 85 -15.30 -7.31 -1.96
C ASP A 85 -13.94 -6.60 -1.88
N GLN A 86 -13.62 -5.84 -0.83
CA GLN A 86 -12.28 -5.26 -0.69
C GLN A 86 -11.41 -6.15 0.19
N ASN A 87 -10.27 -6.60 -0.34
CA ASN A 87 -9.25 -7.33 0.42
C ASN A 87 -8.67 -6.41 1.50
N PHE A 88 -9.36 -6.27 2.63
CA PHE A 88 -8.94 -5.41 3.71
C PHE A 88 -7.55 -5.78 4.21
N GLY A 89 -6.68 -4.77 4.33
CA GLY A 89 -5.30 -4.97 4.73
C GLY A 89 -4.37 -5.43 3.61
N LEU A 90 -4.85 -5.56 2.36
CA LEU A 90 -4.03 -5.76 1.17
C LEU A 90 -4.23 -4.60 0.19
N PHE A 91 -3.20 -3.78 0.00
CA PHE A 91 -3.12 -2.81 -1.07
C PHE A 91 -2.51 -3.47 -2.31
N ARG A 92 -3.16 -3.35 -3.47
CA ARG A 92 -2.58 -3.78 -4.75
C ARG A 92 -2.07 -2.54 -5.46
N MET A 93 -0.78 -2.53 -5.81
CA MET A 93 -0.20 -1.43 -6.58
C MET A 93 -0.96 -1.27 -7.90
N PRO A 94 -1.51 -0.08 -8.20
CA PRO A 94 -2.18 0.18 -9.47
C PRO A 94 -1.18 0.21 -10.61
N ASN A 95 -1.64 -0.11 -11.82
CA ASN A 95 -0.88 0.12 -13.05
C ASN A 95 -0.82 1.61 -13.39
N ASP A 96 0.07 1.99 -14.30
CA ASP A 96 0.26 3.40 -14.65
C ASP A 96 -0.99 4.02 -15.27
N GLU A 97 -1.73 3.23 -16.06
CA GLU A 97 -2.96 3.63 -16.74
C GLU A 97 -4.14 3.83 -15.77
N GLU A 98 -4.06 3.25 -14.57
CA GLU A 98 -5.09 3.36 -13.53
C GLU A 98 -4.89 4.59 -12.63
N VAL A 99 -3.78 5.32 -12.81
CA VAL A 99 -3.45 6.52 -12.04
C VAL A 99 -3.60 7.74 -12.95
N GLU A 100 -4.60 8.56 -12.65
CA GLU A 100 -4.78 9.87 -13.28
C GLU A 100 -3.69 10.85 -12.84
N GLU A 101 -3.30 11.74 -13.75
CA GLU A 101 -2.44 12.90 -13.45
C GLU A 101 -3.12 13.87 -12.48
#